data_AF-A0A7S1MVN6-F1
#
_entry.id   AF-A0A7S1MVN6-F1
#
_cell.length_a   1.000
_cell.length_b   1.000
_cell.length_c   1.000
_cell.angle_alpha   90.00
_cell.angle_beta   90.00
_cell.angle_gamma   90.00
#
_symmetry.space_group_name_H-M   'P 1'
#
loop_
_entity.id
_entity.type
_entity.pdbx_description
1 polymer ?
#
loop_
_entity_poly.entity_id
_entity_poly.type
_entity_poly.pdbx_seq_one_letter_code
_entity_poly.pdbx_strand_id
1 'polypeptide(L)'
;MGPGAFGAMGGLQTSAEDYARWLAFLLDAWPARDGAETGPVRRATVREMAQGSNFLNLRSVRPGSGGAGGCAQASAYAMGLVAVRDCELGEMLVHGGGYP
;
A
#
# COMPACT_ATOMS: atom_id res chain seq x y z
N MET A 1 21.67 19.28 9.47
CA MET A 1 22.05 18.01 8.81
C MET A 1 20.88 17.58 7.95
N GLY A 2 21.11 17.30 6.66
CA GLY A 2 20.05 16.80 5.77
C GLY A 2 19.66 15.36 6.12
N PRO A 3 18.65 14.78 5.44
CA PRO A 3 18.33 13.37 5.62
C PRO A 3 19.58 12.54 5.33
N GLY A 4 20.03 11.75 6.31
CA GLY A 4 21.14 10.83 6.13
C GLY A 4 20.81 9.78 5.06
N ALA A 5 21.81 8.99 4.64
CA ALA A 5 21.65 7.98 3.58
C ALA A 5 20.50 6.97 3.79
N PHE A 6 20.03 6.81 5.03
CA PHE A 6 18.96 5.90 5.42
C PHE A 6 17.58 6.56 5.57
N GLY A 7 17.48 7.88 5.41
CA GLY A 7 16.23 8.64 5.58
C GLY A 7 15.11 8.20 4.64
N ALA A 8 15.45 7.59 3.51
CA ALA A 8 14.49 7.02 2.56
C ALA A 8 13.86 5.70 3.04
N MET A 9 14.56 4.93 3.87
CA MET A 9 14.07 3.66 4.40
C MET A 9 13.27 3.84 5.71
N GLY A 10 13.51 4.94 6.43
CA GLY A 10 12.83 5.24 7.69
C GLY A 10 13.23 6.60 8.26
N GLY A 11 12.43 7.12 9.20
CA GLY A 11 12.68 8.41 9.86
C GLY A 11 11.87 9.59 9.29
N LEU A 12 10.98 9.35 8.34
CA LEU A 12 9.98 10.34 7.91
C LEU A 12 9.01 10.60 9.06
N GLN A 13 8.94 11.85 9.52
CA GLN A 13 7.88 12.33 10.38
C GLN A 13 6.80 12.98 9.51
N THR A 14 5.54 12.63 9.75
CA THR A 14 4.39 13.10 8.97
C THR A 14 3.21 13.41 9.88
N SER A 15 2.29 14.25 9.44
CA SER A 15 1.01 14.51 10.12
C SER A 15 -0.07 13.55 9.62
N ALA A 16 -1.19 13.46 10.34
CA ALA A 16 -2.34 12.70 9.88
C ALA A 16 -2.90 13.27 8.57
N GLU A 17 -2.90 14.59 8.42
CA GLU A 17 -3.38 15.31 7.25
C GLU A 17 -2.51 15.03 6.01
N ASP A 18 -1.20 15.01 6.19
CA ASP A 18 -0.24 14.72 5.14
C ASP A 18 -0.36 13.26 4.70
N TYR A 19 -0.50 12.34 5.66
CA TYR A 19 -0.73 10.93 5.39
C TYR A 19 -2.07 10.69 4.67
N ALA A 20 -3.13 11.40 5.05
CA ALA A 20 -4.42 11.32 4.36
C ALA A 20 -4.33 11.80 2.90
N ARG A 21 -3.56 12.85 2.60
CA ARG A 21 -3.31 13.30 1.22
C ARG A 21 -2.55 12.24 0.41
N TRP A 22 -1.57 11.58 1.03
CA TRP A 22 -0.88 10.46 0.40
C TRP A 22 -1.83 9.30 0.06
N LEU A 23 -2.69 8.90 1.00
CA LEU A 23 -3.69 7.87 0.75
C LEU A 23 -4.69 8.27 -0.34
N ALA A 24 -5.16 9.52 -0.33
CA ALA A 24 -6.07 10.03 -1.36
C ALA A 24 -5.44 9.99 -2.75
N PHE A 25 -4.15 10.33 -2.88
CA PHE A 25 -3.41 10.20 -4.13
C PHE A 25 -3.36 8.74 -4.62
N LEU A 26 -3.07 7.78 -3.74
CA LEU A 26 -3.05 6.36 -4.11
C LEU A 26 -4.43 5.88 -4.57
N LEU A 27 -5.49 6.24 -3.83
CA LEU A 27 -6.87 5.84 -4.14
C LEU A 27 -7.40 6.45 -5.43
N ASP A 28 -6.99 7.67 -5.78
CA ASP A 28 -7.42 8.37 -7.01
C ASP A 28 -7.02 7.64 -8.31
N ALA A 29 -6.09 6.68 -8.23
CA ALA A 29 -5.71 5.86 -9.38
C ALA A 29 -6.80 4.88 -9.85
N TRP A 30 -7.88 4.74 -9.07
CA TRP A 30 -9.07 3.94 -9.39
C TRP A 30 -10.36 4.80 -9.40
N PRO A 31 -11.34 4.47 -10.27
CA PRO A 31 -11.22 3.53 -11.39
C PRO A 31 -10.27 4.07 -12.48
N ALA A 32 -9.82 3.18 -13.37
CA ALA A 32 -9.10 3.62 -14.56
C ALA A 32 -10.02 4.54 -15.40
N ARG A 33 -9.52 5.71 -15.75
CA ARG A 33 -10.26 6.73 -16.51
C ARG A 33 -9.29 7.57 -17.32
N ASP A 34 -9.74 8.11 -18.43
CA ASP A 34 -8.99 9.10 -19.19
C ASP A 34 -9.17 10.49 -18.56
N GLY A 35 -8.14 11.33 -18.63
CA GLY A 35 -8.14 12.65 -18.01
C GLY A 35 -6.73 13.15 -17.74
N ALA A 36 -6.62 14.40 -17.31
CA ALA A 36 -5.32 14.96 -16.92
C ALA A 36 -4.76 14.24 -15.69
N GLU A 37 -3.46 13.97 -15.71
CA GLU A 37 -2.73 13.46 -14.54
C GLU A 37 -2.41 14.64 -13.60
N THR A 38 -2.75 14.50 -12.32
CA THR A 38 -2.64 15.58 -11.32
C THR A 38 -1.62 15.29 -10.22
N GLY A 39 -1.18 14.04 -10.10
CA GLY A 39 -0.21 13.59 -9.11
C GLY A 39 1.24 13.59 -9.60
N PRO A 40 2.20 13.24 -8.73
CA PRO A 40 3.62 13.20 -9.07
C PRO A 40 3.99 12.14 -10.11
N VAL A 41 3.13 11.13 -10.32
CA VAL A 41 3.27 10.09 -11.34
C VAL A 41 1.91 9.78 -11.97
N ARG A 42 1.92 9.05 -13.09
CA ARG A 42 0.69 8.61 -13.78
C ARG A 42 -0.13 7.66 -12.90
N ARG A 43 -1.45 7.74 -12.96
CA ARG A 43 -2.36 6.78 -12.30
C ARG A 43 -2.07 5.33 -12.69
N ALA A 44 -1.65 5.08 -13.93
CA ALA A 44 -1.23 3.75 -14.37
C ALA A 44 -0.01 3.22 -13.58
N THR A 45 0.97 4.08 -13.29
CA THR A 45 2.14 3.74 -12.47
C THR A 45 1.74 3.44 -11.03
N VAL A 46 0.78 4.19 -10.47
CA VAL A 46 0.23 3.87 -9.13
C VAL A 46 -0.45 2.49 -9.11
N ARG A 47 -1.24 2.15 -10.14
CA ARG A 47 -1.84 0.81 -10.24
C ARG A 47 -0.80 -0.29 -10.45
N GLU A 48 0.30 0.01 -11.13
CA GLU A 48 1.42 -0.92 -11.29
C GLU A 48 2.07 -1.26 -9.93
N MET A 49 2.14 -0.31 -8.99
CA MET A 49 2.61 -0.57 -7.62
C MET A 49 1.77 -1.62 -6.87
N ALA A 50 0.55 -1.91 -7.33
CA ALA A 50 -0.30 -2.95 -6.75
C ALA A 50 -0.01 -4.36 -7.30
N GLN A 51 0.84 -4.48 -8.31
CA GLN A 51 1.20 -5.76 -8.90
C GLN A 51 2.32 -6.42 -8.08
N GLY A 52 2.09 -7.66 -7.65
CA GLY A 52 3.12 -8.44 -6.98
C GLY A 52 4.33 -8.65 -7.89
N SER A 53 5.52 -8.34 -7.38
CA SER A 53 6.79 -8.46 -8.11
C SER A 53 7.52 -9.77 -7.81
N ASN A 54 6.88 -10.69 -7.08
CA ASN A 54 7.48 -11.95 -6.63
C ASN A 54 6.39 -13.02 -6.37
N PHE A 55 6.81 -14.19 -5.86
CA PHE A 55 5.93 -15.31 -5.56
C PHE A 55 4.84 -14.96 -4.53
N LEU A 56 3.66 -15.54 -4.75
CA LEU A 56 2.54 -15.46 -3.82
C LEU A 56 2.85 -16.22 -2.53
N ASN A 57 2.48 -15.64 -1.40
CA ASN A 57 2.48 -16.26 -0.09
C ASN A 57 1.09 -16.20 0.52
N LEU A 58 0.72 -17.26 1.22
CA LEU A 58 -0.46 -17.28 2.07
C LEU A 58 -0.09 -16.66 3.41
N ARG A 59 -0.78 -15.59 3.81
CA ARG A 59 -0.61 -14.94 5.11
C ARG A 59 -1.81 -15.22 6.01
N SER A 60 -1.57 -15.13 7.30
CA SER A 60 -2.62 -15.19 8.32
C SER A 60 -3.60 -14.02 8.15
N VAL A 61 -4.75 -14.19 8.78
CA VAL A 61 -5.89 -13.30 8.71
C VAL A 61 -5.52 -11.85 9.04
N ARG A 62 -6.23 -10.90 8.41
CA ARG A 62 -6.16 -9.46 8.70
C ARG A 62 -6.21 -9.21 10.23
N PRO A 63 -5.26 -8.47 10.81
CA PRO A 63 -5.32 -8.13 12.23
C PRO A 63 -6.66 -7.45 12.59
N GLY A 64 -7.27 -7.88 13.71
CA GLY A 64 -8.56 -7.37 14.16
C GLY A 64 -9.80 -8.00 13.53
N SER A 65 -9.67 -8.97 12.61
CA SER A 65 -10.81 -9.70 12.04
C SER A 65 -11.30 -10.84 12.94
N GLY A 66 -11.40 -10.61 14.25
CA GLY A 66 -11.56 -11.64 15.29
C GLY A 66 -12.67 -12.66 15.00
N GLY A 67 -12.28 -13.88 14.64
CA GLY A 67 -13.22 -14.98 14.46
C GLY A 67 -12.57 -16.26 13.90
N ALA A 68 -13.04 -17.41 14.38
CA ALA A 68 -12.78 -18.72 13.79
C ALA A 68 -13.46 -18.78 12.42
N GLY A 69 -12.71 -18.40 11.37
CA GLY A 69 -13.25 -18.15 10.03
C GLY A 69 -12.41 -17.19 9.21
N GLY A 70 -11.31 -16.69 9.77
CA GLY A 70 -10.41 -15.78 9.09
C GLY A 70 -9.90 -16.31 7.75
N CYS A 71 -10.22 -15.59 6.69
CA CYS A 71 -9.84 -15.94 5.33
C CYS A 71 -8.32 -15.90 5.16
N ALA A 72 -7.74 -16.97 4.60
CA ALA A 72 -6.34 -16.95 4.17
C ALA A 72 -6.18 -15.91 3.05
N GLN A 73 -5.27 -14.96 3.23
CA GLN A 73 -5.06 -13.92 2.23
C GLN A 73 -3.87 -14.30 1.35
N ALA A 74 -4.03 -14.21 0.03
CA ALA A 74 -2.90 -14.28 -0.89
C ALA A 74 -2.20 -12.93 -0.90
N SER A 75 -0.88 -12.94 -0.82
CA SER A 75 -0.08 -11.71 -0.83
C SER A 75 1.25 -11.86 -1.55
N ALA A 76 1.75 -10.76 -2.09
CA ALA A 76 3.09 -10.67 -2.67
C ALA A 76 3.69 -9.30 -2.34
N TYR A 77 5.02 -9.25 -2.24
CA TYR A 77 5.72 -7.98 -2.18
C TYR A 77 5.71 -7.35 -3.58
N ALA A 78 5.33 -6.08 -3.64
CA ALA A 78 5.23 -5.28 -4.86
C ALA A 78 6.33 -4.20 -4.86
N MET A 79 6.07 -3.05 -5.48
CA MET A 79 7.00 -1.93 -5.56
C MET A 79 7.03 -1.11 -4.26
N GLY A 80 7.47 -1.72 -3.17
CA GLY A 80 7.59 -1.06 -1.86
C GLY A 80 6.36 -1.19 -0.96
N LEU A 81 5.35 -1.98 -1.38
CA LEU A 81 4.13 -2.28 -0.62
C LEU A 81 3.86 -3.79 -0.64
N VAL A 82 3.03 -4.29 0.26
CA VAL A 82 2.50 -5.66 0.19
C VAL A 82 1.13 -5.61 -0.48
N ALA A 83 1.01 -6.23 -1.65
CA ALA A 83 -0.26 -6.42 -2.33
C ALA A 83 -0.98 -7.63 -1.73
N VAL A 84 -2.26 -7.46 -1.40
CA VAL A 84 -3.08 -8.48 -0.72
C VAL A 84 -4.41 -8.64 -1.44
N ARG A 85 -4.88 -9.88 -1.53
CA ARG A 85 -6.27 -10.21 -1.85
C ARG A 85 -6.99 -10.58 -0.55
N ASP A 86 -7.85 -9.68 -0.10
CA ASP A 86 -8.70 -9.84 1.07
C ASP A 86 -10.12 -10.23 0.65
N CYS A 87 -10.76 -11.03 1.48
CA CYS A 87 -12.03 -11.65 1.16
C CYS A 87 -13.23 -10.72 1.41
N GLU A 88 -13.05 -9.67 2.22
CA GLU A 88 -14.06 -8.65 2.51
C GLU A 88 -13.78 -7.36 1.73
N LEU A 89 -12.51 -6.94 1.73
CA LEU A 89 -12.08 -5.64 1.20
C LEU A 89 -11.58 -5.70 -0.24
N GLY A 90 -11.34 -6.89 -0.79
CA GLY A 90 -10.82 -7.07 -2.14
C GLY A 90 -9.31 -6.79 -2.25
N GLU A 91 -8.90 -6.06 -3.28
CA GLU A 91 -7.49 -5.67 -3.45
C GLU A 91 -7.08 -4.63 -2.42
N MET A 92 -6.03 -4.91 -1.66
CA MET A 92 -5.45 -3.99 -0.70
C MET A 92 -3.94 -3.83 -0.90
N LEU A 93 -3.44 -2.66 -0.55
CA LEU A 93 -2.01 -2.41 -0.36
C LEU A 93 -1.75 -2.08 1.09
N VAL A 94 -0.73 -2.73 1.67
CA VAL A 94 -0.38 -2.53 3.07
C VAL A 94 1.12 -2.35 3.25
N HIS A 95 1.49 -1.50 4.20
CA HIS A 95 2.87 -1.36 4.68
C HIS A 95 2.84 -0.96 6.15
N GLY A 96 3.48 -1.75 7.00
CA GLY A 96 3.65 -1.39 8.42
C GLY A 96 4.79 -0.39 8.58
N GLY A 97 4.59 0.64 9.41
CA GLY A 97 5.70 1.43 9.91
C GLY A 97 6.30 0.75 11.15
N GLY A 98 7.60 0.48 11.14
CA GLY A 98 8.30 0.07 12.35
C GLY A 98 8.51 1.30 13.24
N TYR A 99 7.59 1.56 14.15
CA TYR A 99 7.81 2.53 15.22
C TYR A 99 8.78 1.91 16.23
N PRO A 100 9.85 2.60 16.68
CA PRO A 100 10.59 2.23 17.88
C PRO A 100 9.78 2.50 19.14
#